data_AF-A0A2E4GJS1-F1
#
_entry.id   AF-A0A2E4GJS1-F1
#
_cell.length_a   1.000
_cell.length_b   1.000
_cell.length_c   1.000
_cell.angle_alpha   90.00
_cell.angle_beta   90.00
_cell.angle_gamma   90.00
#
_symmetry.space_group_name_H-M   'P 1'
#
loop_
_entity.id
_entity.type
_entity.pdbx_description
1 polymer ?
#
loop_
_entity_poly.entity_id
_entity_poly.type
_entity_poly.pdbx_seq_one_letter_code
_entity_poly.pdbx_strand_id
1 'polypeptide(L)'
;MTEFGKSPILESSIIESLGYNIVIYPVSTFRLGMHAIETGLKTLKNDGDQKSLVNNMMTRSKLYEVLEYDKYSKFDKNISKI
;
A
#
# COMPACT_ATOMS: atom_id res chain seq x y z
N MET A 1 12.44 9.43 -8.78
CA MET A 1 12.98 8.07 -8.82
C MET A 1 11.92 7.06 -9.23
N THR A 2 11.90 6.69 -10.52
CA THR A 2 11.02 5.64 -11.05
C THR A 2 11.85 4.40 -11.40
N GLU A 3 11.25 3.22 -11.29
CA GLU A 3 11.86 1.95 -11.63
C GLU A 3 11.88 1.71 -13.14
N PHE A 4 12.82 0.87 -13.59
CA PHE A 4 12.91 0.37 -14.98
C PHE A 4 13.07 1.46 -16.04
N GLY A 5 13.56 2.65 -15.63
CA GLY A 5 13.94 3.73 -16.54
C GLY A 5 15.41 3.63 -16.96
N LYS A 6 15.90 4.68 -17.60
CA LYS A 6 17.33 4.81 -17.96
C LYS A 6 18.22 5.26 -16.79
N SER A 7 17.62 5.88 -15.78
CA SER A 7 18.35 6.41 -14.61
C SER A 7 18.59 5.31 -13.57
N PRO A 8 19.76 5.29 -12.90
CA PRO A 8 19.99 4.39 -11.78
C PRO A 8 19.09 4.75 -10.59
N ILE A 9 18.76 3.77 -9.75
CA ILE A 9 18.08 4.01 -8.48
C ILE A 9 19.06 4.64 -7.50
N LEU A 10 18.77 5.86 -7.07
CA LEU A 10 19.57 6.60 -6.09
C LEU A 10 18.81 6.71 -4.77
N GLU A 11 19.57 6.72 -3.67
CA GLU A 11 19.04 7.08 -2.36
C GLU A 11 18.64 8.56 -2.33
N SER A 12 17.65 8.89 -1.49
CA SER A 12 17.20 10.28 -1.34
C SER A 12 18.30 11.21 -0.85
N SER A 13 19.22 10.71 -0.01
CA SER A 13 20.40 11.44 0.49
C SER A 13 21.36 11.84 -0.64
N ILE A 14 21.59 10.96 -1.61
CA ILE A 14 22.41 11.26 -2.78
C ILE A 14 21.72 12.32 -3.63
N ILE A 15 20.41 12.19 -3.84
CA ILE A 15 19.62 13.16 -4.62
C ILE A 15 19.65 14.55 -3.96
N GLU A 16 19.56 14.61 -2.64
CA GLU A 16 19.73 15.84 -1.86
C GLU A 16 21.13 16.44 -2.04
N SER A 17 22.18 15.62 -1.99
CA SER A 17 23.57 16.07 -2.20
C SER A 17 23.82 16.64 -3.60
N LEU A 18 23.00 16.27 -4.59
CA LEU A 18 23.03 16.80 -5.96
C LEU A 18 22.27 18.14 -6.09
N GLY A 19 21.69 18.65 -5.01
CA GLY A 19 21.01 19.95 -4.96
C GLY A 19 19.50 19.90 -5.19
N TYR A 20 18.87 18.71 -5.19
CA TYR A 20 17.42 18.58 -5.34
C TYR A 20 16.72 18.57 -3.98
N ASN A 21 15.60 19.31 -3.87
CA ASN A 21 14.83 19.39 -2.62
C ASN A 21 13.72 18.33 -2.51
N ILE A 22 13.32 17.70 -3.62
CA ILE A 22 12.22 16.75 -3.67
C ILE A 22 12.57 15.60 -4.61
N VAL A 23 12.29 14.38 -4.17
CA VAL A 23 12.25 13.19 -5.01
C VAL A 23 10.85 12.60 -4.97
N ILE A 24 10.31 12.28 -6.15
CA ILE A 24 9.03 11.58 -6.28
C ILE A 24 9.24 10.12 -6.66
N TYR A 25 8.33 9.25 -6.23
CA TYR A 25 8.29 7.81 -6.53
C TYR A 25 6.99 7.49 -7.27
N PRO A 26 6.93 7.76 -8.59
CA PRO A 26 5.65 7.99 -9.27
C PRO A 26 4.68 6.82 -9.21
N VAL A 27 5.19 5.59 -9.33
CA VAL A 27 4.37 4.37 -9.46
C VAL A 27 4.90 3.20 -8.65
N SER A 28 5.80 3.43 -7.70
CA SER A 28 6.45 2.36 -6.92
C SER A 28 5.44 1.53 -6.14
N THR A 29 4.54 2.19 -5.39
CA THR A 29 3.48 1.52 -4.62
C THR A 29 2.47 0.84 -5.53
N PHE A 30 2.15 1.43 -6.67
CA PHE A 30 1.28 0.82 -7.67
C PHE A 30 1.88 -0.48 -8.23
N ARG A 31 3.16 -0.48 -8.60
CA ARG A 31 3.86 -1.69 -9.08
C ARG A 31 3.89 -2.80 -8.03
N LEU A 32 4.17 -2.46 -6.77
CA LEU A 32 4.12 -3.42 -5.66
C LEU A 32 2.72 -4.01 -5.48
N GLY A 33 1.69 -3.15 -5.48
CA GLY A 33 0.29 -3.57 -5.36
C GLY A 33 -0.15 -4.49 -6.51
N MET A 34 0.17 -4.12 -7.75
CA MET A 34 -0.15 -4.93 -8.93
C MET A 34 0.53 -6.29 -8.91
N HIS A 35 1.77 -6.38 -8.44
CA HIS A 35 2.47 -7.65 -8.28
C HIS A 35 1.83 -8.56 -7.22
N ALA A 36 1.40 -8.00 -6.08
CA ALA A 36 0.68 -8.74 -5.05
C ALA A 36 -0.69 -9.23 -5.57
N ILE A 37 -1.41 -8.41 -6.34
CA ILE A 37 -2.68 -8.76 -6.98
C ILE A 37 -2.47 -9.90 -7.99
N GLU A 38 -1.48 -9.80 -8.87
CA GLU A 38 -1.16 -10.84 -9.85
C GLU A 38 -0.87 -12.18 -9.17
N THR A 39 -0.03 -12.16 -8.14
CA THR A 39 0.30 -13.35 -7.33
C THR A 39 -0.96 -13.93 -6.70
N GLY A 40 -1.79 -13.09 -6.08
CA GLY A 40 -3.03 -13.52 -5.44
C GLY A 40 -4.01 -14.18 -6.42
N LEU A 41 -4.19 -13.59 -7.60
CA LEU A 41 -5.07 -14.14 -8.64
C LEU A 41 -4.56 -15.48 -9.19
N LYS A 42 -3.24 -15.63 -9.37
CA LYS A 42 -2.64 -16.91 -9.79
C LYS A 42 -2.86 -18.00 -8.75
N THR A 43 -2.62 -17.70 -7.46
CA THR A 43 -2.85 -18.64 -6.37
C THR A 43 -4.32 -19.05 -6.28
N LEU A 44 -5.25 -18.09 -6.32
CA LEU A 44 -6.69 -18.40 -6.32
C LEU A 44 -7.09 -19.31 -7.49
N LYS A 45 -6.54 -19.07 -8.68
CA LYS A 45 -6.80 -19.90 -9.85
C LYS A 45 -6.25 -21.32 -9.72
N ASN A 46 -5.06 -21.48 -9.15
CA ASN A 46 -4.37 -22.77 -9.08
C ASN A 46 -4.82 -23.61 -7.89
N ASP A 47 -4.98 -22.99 -6.73
CA ASP A 47 -5.19 -23.68 -5.45
C ASP A 47 -6.68 -23.71 -5.08
N GLY A 48 -7.51 -22.86 -5.69
CA GLY A 48 -8.93 -22.71 -5.39
C GLY A 48 -9.23 -22.01 -4.06
N ASP A 49 -8.21 -21.60 -3.30
CA ASP A 49 -8.33 -20.80 -2.09
C ASP A 49 -7.11 -19.87 -1.88
N GLN A 50 -7.20 -19.00 -0.87
CA GLN A 50 -6.21 -17.98 -0.52
C GLN A 50 -5.38 -18.31 0.74
N LYS A 51 -5.46 -19.51 1.31
CA LYS A 51 -4.90 -19.80 2.65
C LYS A 51 -3.40 -19.48 2.74
N SER A 52 -2.64 -19.81 1.70
CA SER A 52 -1.20 -19.54 1.61
C SER A 52 -0.86 -18.04 1.55
N LEU A 53 -1.83 -17.18 1.17
CA LEU A 53 -1.65 -15.75 1.01
C LEU A 53 -1.95 -14.94 2.28
N VAL A 54 -2.64 -15.52 3.27
CA VAL A 54 -3.20 -14.78 4.42
C VAL A 54 -2.14 -13.97 5.17
N ASN A 55 -0.93 -14.52 5.34
CA ASN A 55 0.17 -13.84 6.04
C ASN A 55 0.70 -12.61 5.30
N ASN A 56 0.41 -12.48 4.00
CA ASN A 56 0.84 -11.36 3.17
C ASN A 56 -0.25 -10.29 3.02
N MET A 57 -1.44 -10.50 3.58
CA MET A 57 -2.56 -9.57 3.46
C MET A 57 -2.59 -8.56 4.60
N MET A 58 -3.10 -7.36 4.31
CA MET A 58 -3.45 -6.40 5.36
C MET A 58 -4.55 -6.99 6.26
N THR A 59 -4.32 -7.00 7.57
CA THR A 59 -5.32 -7.50 8.51
C THR A 59 -6.51 -6.55 8.61
N ARG A 60 -7.67 -7.07 9.03
CA ARG A 60 -8.88 -6.25 9.27
C ARG A 60 -8.63 -5.14 10.30
N SER A 61 -7.88 -5.42 11.35
CA SER A 61 -7.53 -4.42 12.36
C SER A 61 -6.70 -3.30 11.76
N LYS A 62 -5.72 -3.62 10.91
CA LYS A 62 -4.89 -2.60 10.24
C LYS A 62 -5.71 -1.77 9.26
N LEU A 63 -6.62 -2.41 8.52
CA LEU A 63 -7.56 -1.69 7.65
C LEU A 63 -8.41 -0.68 8.43
N TYR A 64 -8.91 -1.06 9.61
CA TYR A 64 -9.69 -0.15 10.46
C TYR A 64 -8.88 1.03 11.01
N GLU A 65 -7.62 0.79 11.37
CA GLU A 65 -6.70 1.85 11.77
C GLU A 65 -6.52 2.87 10.63
N VAL A 66 -6.24 2.40 9.41
CA VAL A 66 -6.03 3.26 8.23
C VAL A 66 -7.28 4.06 7.87
N LEU A 67 -8.46 3.47 8.03
CA LEU A 67 -9.74 4.11 7.73
C LEU A 67 -10.28 4.99 8.88
N GLU A 68 -9.55 5.10 10.00
CA GLU A 68 -10.02 5.76 11.23
C GLU A 68 -11.42 5.28 11.67
N TYR A 69 -11.71 3.99 11.49
CA TYR A 69 -13.07 3.44 11.58
C TYR A 69 -13.76 3.76 12.90
N ASP A 70 -13.05 3.64 14.02
CA ASP A 70 -13.58 3.90 15.36
C ASP A 70 -13.96 5.37 15.58
N LYS A 71 -13.26 6.30 14.94
CA LYS A 71 -13.55 7.73 15.04
C LYS A 71 -14.89 8.03 14.36
N TYR A 72 -15.11 7.51 13.16
CA TYR A 72 -16.38 7.64 12.45
C TYR A 72 -17.52 6.94 13.21
N SER A 73 -17.28 5.76 13.78
CA SER A 73 -18.30 5.07 14.60
C SER A 73 -18.70 5.87 15.84
N LYS A 74 -17.74 6.51 16.53
CA LYS A 74 -18.03 7.39 17.68
C LYS A 74 -18.80 8.63 17.26
N PHE A 75 -18.43 9.25 16.14
CA PHE A 75 -19.13 10.41 15.59
C PHE A 75 -20.60 10.10 15.29
N ASP A 76 -20.87 8.99 14.61
CA ASP A 76 -22.22 8.56 14.23
C ASP A 76 -23.12 8.29 15.47
N LYS A 77 -22.56 7.64 16.49
CA LYS A 77 -23.24 7.42 17.79
C LYS A 77 -23.58 8.71 18.55
N ASN A 78 -22.85 9.79 18.31
CA ASN A 78 -23.14 11.07 18.95
C ASN A 78 -24.25 11.83 18.20
N ILE A 79 -24.31 11.70 16.87
CA ILE A 79 -25.37 12.31 16.06
C ILE A 79 -26.72 11.61 16.29
N SER A 80 -26.72 10.28 16.32
CA SER A 80 -27.95 9.47 16.53
C SER A 80 -28.57 9.58 17.93
N LYS A 81 -27.95 10.31 18.86
CA LYS A 81 -28.46 10.58 20.22
C LYS A 81 -29.21 11.92 20.34
N ILE A 82 -29.40 12.63 19.23
CA ILE A 82 -30.25 13.84 19.11
C ILE A 82 -31.60 13.41 18.55
#